data_AF-B7RV85-F1
#
_entry.id   AF-B7RV85-F1
#
_cell.length_a   1.000
_cell.length_b   1.000
_cell.length_c   1.000
_cell.angle_alpha   90.00
_cell.angle_beta   90.00
_cell.angle_gamma   90.00
#
_symmetry.space_group_name_H-M   'P 1'
#
loop_
_entity.id
_entity.type
_entity.pdbx_description
1 polymer ?
#
loop_
_entity_poly.entity_id
_entity_poly.type
_entity_poly.pdbx_seq_one_letter_code
_entity_poly.pdbx_strand_id
1 'polypeptide(L)'
;MSRIEVVKIRPQVRPDEKIAPLVEDPWRTFDCPSSGAACVAEFEDHLYAEQGRAAIYYARVIQAAEPLIGGDPFACEYTESGQCLKRNYCIGVRAARDNNCTAPAEPRAWTSPIFVEYPQ
;
A
#
# COMPACT_ATOMS: atom_id res chain seq x y z
N MET A 1 7.41 11.82 -4.85
CA MET A 1 7.14 10.83 -3.79
C MET A 1 6.17 11.46 -2.82
N SER A 2 5.07 10.78 -2.47
CA SER A 2 4.02 11.34 -1.59
C SER A 2 4.21 10.91 -0.14
N ARG A 3 4.48 9.63 0.12
CA ARG A 3 4.65 9.09 1.47
C ARG A 3 5.45 7.78 1.49
N ILE A 4 5.96 7.43 2.67
CA ILE A 4 6.48 6.11 3.01
C ILE A 4 5.52 5.48 4.01
N GLU A 5 5.16 4.22 3.78
CA GLU A 5 4.36 3.44 4.72
C GLU A 5 5.16 2.23 5.20
N VAL A 6 5.16 1.98 6.51
CA VAL A 6 5.74 0.77 7.10
C VAL A 6 4.59 -0.17 7.44
N VAL A 7 4.68 -1.40 6.98
CA VAL A 7 3.74 -2.48 7.32
C VAL A 7 4.40 -3.38 8.36
N LYS A 8 3.64 -3.75 9.38
CA LYS A 8 4.06 -4.68 10.43
C LYS A 8 3.19 -5.91 10.40
N ILE A 9 3.81 -7.09 10.33
CA ILE A 9 3.12 -8.38 10.35
C ILE A 9 3.68 -9.23 11.47
N ARG A 10 2.80 -9.86 12.24
CA ARG A 10 3.18 -10.82 13.29
C ARG A 10 2.69 -12.22 12.90
N PRO A 11 3.52 -13.27 13.01
CA PRO A 11 3.12 -14.63 12.64
C PRO A 11 2.12 -15.15 13.65
N GLN A 12 1.07 -15.86 13.21
CA GLN A 12 0.13 -16.50 14.13
C GLN A 12 0.85 -17.55 15.00
N VAL A 13 0.68 -17.51 16.32
CA VAL A 13 1.36 -18.45 17.25
C VAL A 13 0.42 -19.47 17.90
N ARG A 14 -0.90 -19.28 17.76
CA ARG A 14 -1.93 -20.22 18.22
C ARG A 14 -3.06 -20.33 17.19
N PRO A 15 -3.67 -21.50 16.99
CA PRO A 15 -4.71 -21.70 15.97
C PRO A 15 -5.96 -20.80 16.13
N ASP A 16 -6.29 -20.42 17.36
CA ASP A 16 -7.46 -19.61 17.72
C ASP A 16 -7.19 -18.09 17.68
N GLU A 17 -5.94 -17.68 17.42
CA GLU A 17 -5.57 -16.28 17.35
C GLU A 17 -6.18 -15.62 16.10
N LYS A 18 -6.89 -14.50 16.29
CA LYS A 18 -7.46 -13.72 15.19
C LYS A 18 -6.33 -13.15 14.32
N ILE A 19 -6.40 -13.38 13.01
CA ILE A 19 -5.40 -12.91 12.04
C ILE A 19 -5.47 -11.42 11.78
N ALA A 20 -6.67 -10.84 11.69
CA ALA A 20 -6.85 -9.43 11.37
C ALA A 20 -5.99 -8.46 12.19
N PRO A 21 -5.90 -8.58 13.54
CA PRO A 21 -5.03 -7.71 14.34
C PRO A 21 -3.54 -8.02 14.21
N LEU A 22 -3.11 -9.06 13.49
CA LEU A 22 -1.70 -9.41 13.28
C LEU A 22 -1.08 -8.73 12.05
N VAL A 23 -1.90 -8.12 11.20
CA VAL A 23 -1.47 -7.43 9.98
C VAL A 23 -1.83 -5.96 10.13
N GLU A 24 -0.81 -5.13 10.37
CA GLU A 24 -0.93 -3.69 10.54
C GLU A 24 -0.45 -3.03 9.23
N ASP A 25 -1.39 -2.75 8.31
CA ASP A 25 -1.16 -2.14 6.99
C ASP A 25 -2.06 -0.89 6.80
N PRO A 26 -1.52 0.34 6.93
CA PRO A 26 -0.16 0.67 7.40
C PRO A 26 -0.03 0.62 8.93
N TRP A 27 1.16 0.29 9.43
CA TRP A 27 1.51 0.45 10.85
C TRP A 27 2.05 1.85 11.16
N ARG A 28 2.80 2.44 10.23
CA ARG A 28 3.27 3.84 10.28
C ARG A 28 3.18 4.46 8.89
N THR A 29 2.94 5.76 8.85
CA THR A 29 2.93 6.56 7.63
C THR A 29 3.78 7.81 7.85
N PHE A 30 4.63 8.12 6.87
CA PHE A 30 5.53 9.28 6.88
C PHE A 30 5.28 10.07 5.60
N ASP A 31 4.80 11.31 5.73
CA ASP A 31 4.58 12.19 4.59
C ASP A 31 5.91 12.72 4.05
N CYS A 32 6.04 12.74 2.72
CA CYS A 32 7.24 13.23 2.06
C CYS A 32 7.10 14.71 1.66
N PRO A 33 8.18 15.51 1.73
CA PRO A 33 8.17 16.88 1.25
C PRO A 33 7.88 16.97 -0.25
N SER A 34 7.11 17.98 -0.66
CA SER A 34 6.84 18.27 -2.08
C SER A 34 8.01 18.97 -2.80
N SER A 35 9.03 19.42 -2.07
CA SER A 35 10.10 20.30 -2.55
C SER A 35 11.25 19.61 -3.30
N GLY A 36 11.15 18.31 -3.60
CA GLY A 36 12.19 17.55 -4.32
C GLY A 36 13.42 17.18 -3.48
N ALA A 37 13.40 17.43 -2.17
CA ALA A 37 14.39 16.90 -1.24
C ALA A 37 14.25 15.37 -1.08
N ALA A 38 15.35 14.70 -0.69
CA ALA A 38 15.30 13.30 -0.32
C ALA A 38 14.30 13.07 0.82
N CYS A 39 13.42 12.08 0.70
CA CYS A 39 12.50 11.69 1.75
C CYS A 39 13.12 10.53 2.54
N VAL A 40 13.38 10.77 3.83
CA VAL A 40 13.96 9.80 4.76
C VAL A 40 12.97 9.57 5.88
N ALA A 41 12.73 8.31 6.23
CA ALA A 41 11.92 7.91 7.36
C ALA A 41 12.72 6.98 8.28
N GLU A 42 12.64 7.25 9.58
CA GLU A 42 13.17 6.41 10.64
C GLU A 42 12.01 6.01 11.55
N PHE A 43 12.01 4.78 12.03
CA PHE A 43 10.96 4.27 12.90
C PHE A 43 11.53 3.35 13.98
N GLU A 44 10.83 3.30 15.10
CA GLU A 44 11.10 2.37 16.19
C GLU A 44 9.79 1.72 16.64
N ASP A 45 9.85 0.43 16.98
CA ASP A 45 8.74 -0.28 17.62
C ASP A 45 8.99 -0.45 19.11
N HIS A 46 8.63 0.57 19.89
CA HIS A 46 8.80 0.55 21.35
C HIS A 46 8.00 -0.58 22.04
N LEU A 47 6.96 -1.10 21.40
CA LEU A 47 6.15 -2.20 21.94
C LEU A 47 6.71 -3.58 21.59
N TYR A 48 7.74 -3.68 20.76
CA TYR A 48 8.27 -4.97 20.30
C TYR A 48 8.65 -5.89 21.46
N ALA A 49 9.39 -5.34 22.44
CA ALA A 49 9.83 -6.10 23.60
C ALA A 49 8.66 -6.59 24.47
N GLU A 50 7.64 -5.74 24.68
CA GLU A 50 6.44 -6.05 25.45
C GLU A 50 5.54 -7.08 24.75
N GLN A 51 5.52 -7.06 23.41
CA GLN A 51 4.73 -7.98 22.60
C GLN A 51 5.28 -9.41 22.59
N GLY A 52 6.57 -9.58 22.90
CA GLY A 52 7.15 -10.88 23.18
C GLY A 52 7.14 -11.87 22.01
N ARG A 53 7.17 -11.39 20.76
CA ARG A 53 7.03 -12.26 19.57
C ARG A 53 7.72 -11.69 18.34
N ALA A 54 8.08 -12.59 17.43
CA ALA A 54 8.67 -12.22 16.15
C ALA A 54 7.76 -11.27 15.35
N ALA A 55 8.39 -10.42 14.55
CA ALA A 55 7.70 -9.46 13.68
C ALA A 55 8.44 -9.30 12.34
N ILE A 56 7.66 -9.04 11.30
CA ILE A 56 8.14 -8.69 9.97
C ILE A 56 7.79 -7.24 9.70
N TYR A 57 8.77 -6.48 9.22
CA TYR A 57 8.58 -5.10 8.78
C TYR A 57 8.97 -4.98 7.31
N TYR A 58 8.18 -4.28 6.52
CA TYR A 58 8.64 -3.80 5.22
C TYR A 58 8.10 -2.40 4.97
N ALA A 59 8.85 -1.61 4.22
CA ALA A 59 8.41 -0.30 3.79
C ALA A 59 7.89 -0.36 2.35
N ARG A 60 6.87 0.45 2.07
CA ARG A 60 6.49 0.80 0.70
C ARG A 60 6.57 2.30 0.50
N VAL A 61 7.25 2.69 -0.56
CA VAL A 61 7.32 4.06 -1.04
C VAL A 61 6.16 4.28 -1.99
N ILE A 62 5.35 5.30 -1.71
CA ILE A 62 4.23 5.70 -2.56
C ILE A 62 4.62 6.98 -3.30
N GLN A 63 4.48 6.96 -4.62
CA GLN A 63 4.65 8.15 -5.46
C GLN A 63 3.34 8.95 -5.53
N ALA A 64 3.45 10.25 -5.82
CA ALA A 64 2.28 11.05 -6.14
C ALA A 64 1.55 10.44 -7.35
N ALA A 65 0.23 10.57 -7.38
CA ALA A 65 -0.57 9.99 -8.44
C ALA A 65 -0.12 10.53 -9.81
N GLU A 66 0.08 9.62 -10.76
CA GLU A 66 0.44 9.94 -12.14
C GLU A 66 -0.38 9.09 -13.12
N PRO A 67 -0.49 9.49 -14.39
CA PRO A 67 -1.20 8.70 -15.38
C PRO A 67 -0.48 7.36 -15.62
N LEU A 68 -1.06 6.27 -15.13
CA LEU A 68 -0.57 4.91 -15.33
C LEU A 68 -1.50 4.14 -16.25
N ILE A 69 -0.93 3.33 -17.15
CA ILE A 69 -1.70 2.37 -17.94
C ILE A 69 -2.37 1.41 -16.96
N GLY A 70 -3.69 1.30 -17.05
CA GLY A 70 -4.47 0.48 -16.11
C GLY A 70 -4.47 1.02 -14.68
N GLY A 71 -4.22 2.32 -14.48
CA GLY A 71 -4.31 2.97 -13.16
C GLY A 71 -5.70 2.85 -12.52
N ASP A 72 -6.73 2.67 -13.34
CA ASP A 72 -8.08 2.30 -12.93
C ASP A 72 -8.57 1.14 -13.82
N PRO A 73 -8.23 -0.11 -13.47
CA PRO A 73 -8.50 -1.26 -14.32
C PRO A 73 -10.00 -1.62 -14.39
N PHE A 74 -10.80 -1.10 -13.45
CA PHE A 74 -12.23 -1.42 -13.33
C PHE A 74 -13.15 -0.23 -13.65
N ALA A 75 -12.58 0.95 -13.92
CA ALA A 75 -13.20 2.26 -14.16
C ALA A 75 -14.73 2.26 -14.17
N CYS A 76 -15.38 3.05 -13.33
CA CYS A 76 -16.84 3.00 -13.23
C CYS A 76 -17.54 4.32 -13.53
N GLU A 77 -18.70 4.22 -14.19
CA GLU A 77 -19.72 5.26 -14.17
C GLU A 77 -20.44 5.22 -12.83
N TYR A 78 -20.25 6.25 -12.02
CA TYR A 78 -20.85 6.35 -10.69
C TYR A 78 -22.16 7.15 -10.70
N THR A 79 -23.08 6.78 -9.83
CA THR A 79 -24.23 7.62 -9.44
C THR A 79 -23.76 8.80 -8.57
N GLU A 80 -24.65 9.78 -8.35
CA GLU A 80 -24.44 10.86 -7.37
C GLU A 80 -24.19 10.34 -5.94
N SER A 81 -24.69 9.14 -5.60
CA SER A 81 -24.45 8.50 -4.30
C SER A 81 -23.16 7.66 -4.25
N GLY A 82 -22.36 7.66 -5.32
CA GLY A 82 -21.09 6.93 -5.40
C GLY A 82 -21.23 5.43 -5.69
N GLN A 83 -22.43 4.94 -6.02
CA GLN A 83 -22.61 3.55 -6.47
C GLN A 83 -22.19 3.39 -7.93
N CYS A 84 -21.42 2.34 -8.20
CA CYS A 84 -20.96 1.98 -9.53
C CYS A 84 -22.10 1.38 -10.38
N LEU A 85 -22.55 2.11 -11.41
CA LEU A 85 -23.59 1.67 -12.33
C LEU A 85 -23.06 0.71 -13.39
N LYS A 86 -21.88 1.02 -13.93
CA LYS A 86 -21.33 0.31 -15.09
C LYS A 86 -19.81 0.36 -15.11
N ARG A 87 -19.20 -0.82 -15.19
CA ARG A 87 -17.75 -0.95 -15.36
C ARG A 87 -17.32 -0.71 -16.80
N ASN A 88 -16.21 0.01 -16.92
CA ASN A 88 -15.63 0.53 -18.14
C ASN A 88 -14.19 0.05 -18.28
N TYR A 89 -14.03 -1.27 -18.34
CA TYR A 89 -12.77 -1.92 -18.67
C TYR A 89 -12.19 -1.34 -19.97
N CYS A 90 -10.89 -1.03 -19.94
CA CYS A 90 -10.18 -0.60 -21.13
C CYS A 90 -9.77 -1.82 -21.98
N ILE A 91 -10.73 -2.39 -22.69
CA ILE A 91 -10.56 -3.56 -23.58
C ILE A 91 -11.36 -3.37 -24.88
N GLY A 92 -10.95 -4.07 -25.94
CA GLY A 92 -11.65 -4.04 -27.23
C GLY A 92 -11.75 -2.63 -27.81
N VAL A 93 -12.96 -2.20 -28.16
CA VAL A 93 -13.21 -0.85 -28.73
C VAL A 93 -12.80 0.30 -27.81
N ARG A 94 -12.67 0.06 -26.49
CA ARG A 94 -12.24 1.06 -25.52
C ARG A 94 -10.73 1.17 -25.42
N ALA A 95 -9.98 0.16 -25.84
CA ALA A 95 -8.52 0.17 -25.96
C ALA A 95 -8.10 0.52 -27.39
N ALA A 96 -8.75 1.52 -27.99
CA ALA A 96 -8.40 2.02 -29.31
C ALA A 96 -6.99 2.63 -29.31
N ARG A 97 -6.35 2.73 -30.48
CA ARG A 97 -4.95 3.18 -30.60
C ARG A 97 -4.70 4.58 -30.04
N ASP A 98 -5.72 5.43 -30.04
CA ASP A 98 -5.70 6.79 -29.51
C ASP A 98 -6.06 6.86 -28.01
N ASN A 99 -6.51 5.77 -27.40
CA ASN A 99 -6.75 5.67 -25.96
C ASN A 99 -5.64 4.85 -25.29
N ASN A 100 -4.75 5.52 -24.56
CA ASN A 100 -3.66 4.88 -23.82
C ASN A 100 -4.11 4.13 -22.56
N CYS A 101 -5.42 4.07 -22.26
CA CYS A 101 -5.97 3.39 -21.09
C CYS A 101 -5.33 3.87 -19.77
N THR A 102 -4.99 5.16 -19.68
CA THR A 102 -4.36 5.72 -18.50
C THR A 102 -5.38 6.28 -17.53
N ALA A 103 -5.10 6.13 -16.23
CA ALA A 103 -5.82 6.82 -15.18
C ALA A 103 -4.84 7.19 -14.05
N PRO A 104 -5.13 8.23 -13.25
CA PRO A 104 -4.30 8.58 -12.10
C PRO A 104 -4.23 7.42 -11.11
N ALA A 105 -3.03 6.94 -10.84
CA ALA A 105 -2.78 5.96 -9.79
C ALA A 105 -1.43 6.24 -9.11
N GLU A 106 -1.25 5.73 -7.90
CA GLU A 106 -0.03 5.92 -7.13
C GLU A 106 0.93 4.73 -7.34
N PRO A 107 2.05 4.91 -8.08
CA PRO A 107 3.10 3.90 -8.15
C PRO A 107 3.63 3.54 -6.77
N ARG A 108 4.02 2.27 -6.61
CA ARG A 108 4.53 1.72 -5.35
C ARG A 108 5.83 0.98 -5.58
N ALA A 109 6.80 1.21 -4.70
CA ALA A 109 8.02 0.41 -4.61
C ALA A 109 8.12 -0.18 -3.20
N TRP A 110 8.50 -1.45 -3.09
CA TRP A 110 8.60 -2.16 -1.81
C TRP A 110 10.05 -2.47 -1.48
N THR A 111 10.38 -2.39 -0.19
CA THR A 111 11.65 -2.93 0.31
C THR A 111 11.54 -4.44 0.49
N SER A 112 12.69 -5.12 0.53
CA SER A 112 12.74 -6.45 1.13
C SER A 112 12.25 -6.40 2.58
N PRO A 113 11.58 -7.45 3.06
CA PRO A 113 11.17 -7.53 4.46
C PRO A 113 12.38 -7.67 5.39
N ILE A 114 12.27 -7.05 6.55
CA ILE A 114 13.16 -7.22 7.70
C ILE A 114 12.47 -8.16 8.67
N PHE A 115 13.11 -9.30 8.93
CA PHE A 115 12.64 -10.29 9.90
C PHE A 115 13.32 -10.04 11.22
N VAL A 116 12.52 -9.84 12.27
CA VAL A 116 13.01 -9.70 13.64
C VAL A 116 12.49 -10.89 14.43
N GLU A 117 13.41 -11.78 14.79
CA GLU A 117 13.11 -12.92 15.65
C GLU A 117 13.03 -12.47 17.11
N TYR A 118 12.11 -13.07 17.87
CA TYR A 118 12.06 -12.89 19.32
C TYR A 118 12.68 -14.13 19.97
N PRO A 119 13.71 -13.98 20.83
CA PRO A 119 14.30 -15.11 21.53
C PRO A 119 13.23 -15.91 22.26
N GLN A 120 13.26 -17.23 22.08
CA GLN A 120 12.37 -18.15 22.79
C GLN A 120 12.84 -18.42 24.21
#